data_AF-A0A9N7MD92-F1
#
_entry.id   AF-A0A9N7MD92-F1
#
_cell.length_a   1.000
_cell.length_b   1.000
_cell.length_c   1.000
_cell.angle_alpha   90.00
_cell.angle_beta   90.00
_cell.angle_gamma   90.00
#
_symmetry.space_group_name_H-M   'P 1'
#
loop_
_entity.id
_entity.type
_entity.pdbx_description
1 polymer ?
#
loop_
_entity_poly.entity_id
_entity_poly.type
_entity_poly.pdbx_seq_one_letter_code
_entity_poly.pdbx_strand_id
1 'polypeptide(L)'
;MSSAELGLVAAVLRRCPSSPCSLLVFGVTHETPLWAALNHGGRTVFVGESAYLVSKLEERNPSLEAYDVHYGTKVSELYDLLEYSRREASGECRPEQNLLFSDCRLAVNDLPNHVYDVAWDVILVDGPRGYCASAPGRMAAIFSAAVLARSKRGGAGAGETHVLVHEIEREAERVCSDEFLCRENLVEKVENLGHFVIGKLNSGGGDGGHFCSSVSPKST
;
A
#
# COMPACT_ATOMS: atom_id res chain seq x y z
N MET A 1 -11.51 11.11 5.37
CA MET A 1 -10.65 12.05 4.59
C MET A 1 -11.34 13.40 4.43
N SER A 2 -10.56 14.48 4.26
CA SER A 2 -11.07 15.80 3.91
C SER A 2 -11.48 15.89 2.43
N SER A 3 -12.22 16.92 2.04
CA SER A 3 -12.61 17.11 0.64
C SER A 3 -11.41 17.26 -0.31
N ALA A 4 -10.29 17.82 0.16
CA ALA A 4 -9.08 17.97 -0.63
C ALA A 4 -8.40 16.61 -0.87
N GLU A 5 -8.30 15.80 0.18
CA GLU A 5 -7.77 14.43 0.13
C GLU A 5 -8.61 13.54 -0.80
N LEU A 6 -9.95 13.56 -0.63
CA LEU A 6 -10.87 12.85 -1.53
C LEU A 6 -10.69 13.29 -3.00
N GLY A 7 -10.50 14.59 -3.21
CA GLY A 7 -10.24 15.18 -4.53
C GLY A 7 -8.97 14.64 -5.17
N LEU A 8 -7.90 14.45 -4.39
CA LEU A 8 -6.65 13.86 -4.87
C LEU A 8 -6.84 12.40 -5.30
N VAL A 9 -7.45 11.56 -4.45
CA VAL A 9 -7.73 10.15 -4.81
C VAL A 9 -8.58 10.05 -6.08
N ALA A 10 -9.65 10.85 -6.17
CA ALA A 10 -10.50 10.90 -7.36
C ALA A 10 -9.76 11.40 -8.61
N ALA A 11 -8.80 12.31 -8.46
CA ALA A 11 -7.98 12.77 -9.58
C ALA A 11 -7.00 11.71 -10.06
N VAL A 12 -6.40 10.93 -9.15
CA VAL A 12 -5.53 9.79 -9.50
C VAL A 12 -6.33 8.72 -10.23
N LEU A 13 -7.50 8.30 -9.71
CA LEU A 13 -8.33 7.27 -10.34
C LEU A 13 -8.82 7.68 -11.74
N ARG A 14 -9.21 8.95 -11.93
CA ARG A 14 -9.63 9.46 -13.27
C ARG A 14 -8.49 9.50 -14.29
N ARG A 15 -7.24 9.64 -13.84
CA ARG A 15 -6.04 9.67 -14.68
C ARG A 15 -5.32 8.33 -14.73
N CYS A 16 -5.98 7.26 -14.28
CA CYS A 16 -5.36 5.95 -14.19
C CYS A 16 -4.79 5.53 -15.56
N PRO A 17 -3.51 5.09 -15.63
CA PRO A 17 -2.85 4.76 -16.89
C PRO A 17 -3.54 3.62 -17.64
N SER A 18 -4.18 2.73 -16.91
CA SER A 18 -4.90 1.56 -17.41
C SER A 18 -6.41 1.83 -17.31
N SER A 19 -7.13 1.62 -18.41
CA SER A 19 -8.60 1.64 -18.42
C SER A 19 -9.11 0.30 -18.97
N PRO A 20 -9.83 -0.51 -18.18
CA PRO A 20 -10.28 -0.24 -16.80
C PRO A 20 -9.15 -0.34 -15.74
N CYS A 21 -9.24 0.48 -14.69
CA CYS A 21 -8.20 0.61 -13.65
C CYS A 21 -8.34 -0.46 -12.56
N SER A 22 -7.21 -0.96 -12.06
CA SER A 22 -7.15 -1.86 -10.92
C SER A 22 -6.79 -1.11 -9.63
N LEU A 23 -7.71 -1.10 -8.67
CA LEU A 23 -7.60 -0.42 -7.38
C LEU A 23 -7.60 -1.41 -6.21
N LEU A 24 -6.54 -1.38 -5.40
CA LEU A 24 -6.48 -2.07 -4.12
C LEU A 24 -6.59 -1.05 -2.99
N VAL A 25 -7.43 -1.32 -2.00
CA VAL A 25 -7.59 -0.46 -0.83
C VAL A 25 -7.35 -1.27 0.44
N PHE A 26 -6.27 -0.96 1.16
CA PHE A 26 -6.09 -1.41 2.53
C PHE A 26 -6.91 -0.49 3.44
N GLY A 27 -7.99 -1.01 4.00
CA GLY A 27 -8.94 -0.26 4.84
C GLY A 27 -10.38 -0.38 4.35
N VAL A 28 -11.29 -0.62 5.30
CA VAL A 28 -12.74 -0.53 5.09
C VAL A 28 -13.25 0.65 5.92
N THR A 29 -13.52 1.76 5.23
CA THR A 29 -13.95 3.04 5.81
C THR A 29 -15.32 3.46 5.27
N HIS A 30 -15.83 4.61 5.71
CA HIS A 30 -17.11 5.13 5.22
C HIS A 30 -17.03 5.50 3.72
N GLU A 31 -15.83 5.83 3.23
CA GLU A 31 -15.52 6.17 1.85
C GLU A 31 -15.46 4.94 0.91
N THR A 32 -15.53 3.72 1.43
CA THR A 32 -15.46 2.47 0.63
C THR A 32 -16.39 2.47 -0.60
N PRO A 33 -17.69 2.82 -0.50
CA PRO A 33 -18.56 2.86 -1.67
C PRO A 33 -18.18 3.95 -2.69
N LEU A 34 -17.59 5.07 -2.22
CA LEU A 34 -17.11 6.14 -3.09
C LEU A 34 -15.94 5.64 -3.96
N TRP A 35 -15.00 4.90 -3.38
CA TRP A 35 -13.87 4.34 -4.14
C TRP A 35 -14.32 3.37 -5.22
N ALA A 36 -15.28 2.50 -4.90
CA ALA A 36 -15.88 1.61 -5.89
C ALA A 36 -16.61 2.35 -7.01
N ALA A 37 -17.35 3.42 -6.66
CA ALA A 37 -18.08 4.23 -7.64
C ALA A 37 -17.15 5.05 -8.56
N LEU A 38 -16.05 5.59 -8.01
CA LEU A 38 -15.05 6.34 -8.80
C LEU A 38 -14.27 5.44 -9.75
N ASN A 39 -14.05 4.17 -9.38
CA ASN A 39 -13.41 3.17 -10.23
C ASN A 39 -14.44 2.31 -10.99
N HIS A 40 -15.54 2.91 -11.45
CA HIS A 40 -16.60 2.18 -12.15
C HIS A 40 -16.07 1.51 -13.43
N GLY A 41 -16.41 0.23 -13.63
CA GLY A 41 -15.90 -0.60 -14.72
C GLY A 41 -14.48 -1.15 -14.49
N GLY A 42 -13.79 -0.65 -13.46
CA GLY A 42 -12.55 -1.17 -12.90
C GLY A 42 -12.75 -2.33 -11.95
N ARG A 43 -11.64 -2.93 -11.53
CA ARG A 43 -11.61 -3.87 -10.42
C ARG A 43 -11.19 -3.13 -9.16
N THR A 44 -12.00 -3.21 -8.11
CA THR A 44 -11.69 -2.61 -6.81
C THR A 44 -11.77 -3.69 -5.74
N VAL A 45 -10.68 -3.87 -4.97
CA VAL A 45 -10.62 -4.83 -3.87
C VAL A 45 -10.34 -4.08 -2.56
N PHE A 46 -11.12 -4.39 -1.53
CA PHE A 46 -10.94 -3.85 -0.19
C PHE A 46 -10.36 -4.89 0.76
N VAL A 47 -9.42 -4.49 1.60
CA VAL A 47 -8.76 -5.34 2.58
C VAL A 47 -9.03 -4.78 3.98
N GLY A 48 -9.84 -5.48 4.76
CA GLY A 48 -10.25 -5.09 6.10
C GLY A 48 -9.42 -5.74 7.21
N GLU A 49 -9.31 -5.07 8.36
CA GLU A 49 -8.66 -5.61 9.57
C GLU A 49 -9.56 -6.52 10.41
N SER A 50 -10.81 -6.72 9.98
CA SER A 50 -11.83 -7.42 10.77
C SER A 50 -12.90 -8.05 9.88
N ALA A 51 -13.11 -9.35 10.04
CA ALA A 51 -14.23 -10.09 9.45
C ALA A 51 -15.59 -9.42 9.69
N TYR A 52 -15.77 -8.79 10.86
CA TYR A 52 -17.01 -8.07 11.17
C TYR A 52 -17.21 -6.85 10.27
N LEU A 53 -16.16 -6.04 10.04
CA LEU A 53 -16.25 -4.85 9.17
C LEU A 53 -16.50 -5.25 7.72
N VAL A 54 -15.84 -6.31 7.24
CA VAL A 54 -16.01 -6.85 5.89
C VAL A 54 -17.43 -7.40 5.70
N SER A 55 -17.90 -8.25 6.61
CA SER A 55 -19.27 -8.78 6.56
C SER A 55 -20.33 -7.66 6.56
N LYS A 56 -20.15 -6.62 7.39
CA LYS A 56 -21.06 -5.47 7.40
C LYS A 56 -21.02 -4.64 6.12
N LEU A 57 -19.87 -4.56 5.46
CA LEU A 57 -19.74 -3.92 4.16
C LEU A 57 -20.51 -4.70 3.10
N GLU A 58 -20.31 -6.02 3.03
CA GLU A 58 -20.95 -6.92 2.07
C GLU A 58 -22.48 -6.96 2.25
N GLU A 59 -22.98 -6.99 3.48
CA GLU A 59 -24.42 -6.90 3.77
C GLU A 59 -25.05 -5.63 3.17
N ARG A 60 -24.33 -4.51 3.20
CA ARG A 60 -24.81 -3.20 2.71
C ARG A 60 -24.55 -3.00 1.22
N ASN A 61 -23.49 -3.61 0.69
CA ASN A 61 -23.03 -3.43 -0.68
C ASN A 61 -22.58 -4.79 -1.26
N PRO A 62 -23.52 -5.68 -1.64
CA PRO A 62 -23.19 -7.06 -2.04
C PRO A 62 -22.33 -7.19 -3.30
N SER A 63 -22.18 -6.10 -4.07
CA SER A 63 -21.35 -6.07 -5.27
C SER A 63 -19.88 -5.72 -5.02
N LEU A 64 -19.50 -5.38 -3.79
CA LEU A 64 -18.10 -5.01 -3.47
C LEU A 64 -17.28 -6.26 -3.15
N GLU A 65 -16.09 -6.36 -3.75
CA GLU A 65 -15.10 -7.40 -3.44
C GLU A 65 -14.29 -6.94 -2.22
N ALA A 66 -14.41 -7.64 -1.09
CA ALA A 66 -13.68 -7.34 0.13
C ALA A 66 -13.20 -8.60 0.83
N TYR A 67 -12.06 -8.52 1.51
CA TYR A 67 -11.46 -9.61 2.26
C TYR A 67 -10.97 -9.10 3.61
N ASP A 68 -11.11 -9.90 4.67
CA ASP A 68 -10.44 -9.62 5.93
C ASP A 68 -9.09 -10.33 6.00
N VAL A 69 -8.14 -9.68 6.67
CA VAL A 69 -6.80 -10.19 6.91
C VAL A 69 -6.39 -9.98 8.36
N HIS A 70 -5.49 -10.82 8.83
CA HIS A 70 -4.86 -10.75 10.14
C HIS A 70 -3.57 -9.90 10.08
N TYR A 71 -3.65 -8.68 10.60
CA TYR A 71 -2.46 -7.86 10.83
C TYR A 71 -1.77 -8.29 12.14
N GLY A 72 -0.67 -9.03 12.03
CA GLY A 72 0.12 -9.50 13.18
C GLY A 72 1.00 -8.43 13.86
N THR A 73 1.25 -7.30 13.19
CA THR A 73 2.10 -6.21 13.69
C THR A 73 1.35 -5.24 14.58
N LYS A 74 2.04 -4.59 15.54
CA LYS A 74 1.48 -3.54 16.39
C LYS A 74 2.20 -2.21 16.21
N VAL A 75 1.49 -1.10 16.48
CA VAL A 75 2.08 0.25 16.44
C VAL A 75 3.30 0.36 17.38
N SER A 76 3.25 -0.28 18.55
CA SER A 76 4.37 -0.29 19.51
C SER A 76 5.64 -0.96 18.99
N GLU A 77 5.53 -1.79 17.94
CA GLU A 77 6.64 -2.58 17.39
C GLU A 77 7.33 -1.86 16.21
N LEU A 78 6.91 -0.63 15.89
CA LEU A 78 7.35 0.12 14.70
C LEU A 78 8.88 0.06 14.48
N TYR A 79 9.65 0.51 15.46
CA TYR A 79 11.10 0.60 15.32
C TYR A 79 11.78 -0.77 15.27
N ASP A 80 11.28 -1.75 16.02
CA ASP A 80 11.78 -3.12 15.99
C ASP A 80 11.51 -3.79 14.62
N LEU A 81 10.35 -3.52 14.02
CA LEU A 81 9.98 -4.00 12.70
C LEU A 81 10.80 -3.37 11.58
N LEU A 82 11.15 -2.08 11.70
CA LEU A 82 12.03 -1.38 10.76
C LEU A 82 13.47 -1.89 10.86
N GLU A 83 13.98 -2.11 12.06
CA GLU A 83 15.31 -2.72 12.21
C GLU A 83 15.32 -4.14 11.64
N TYR A 84 14.29 -4.93 11.95
CA TYR A 84 14.10 -6.27 11.40
C TYR A 84 14.08 -6.25 9.86
N SER A 85 13.27 -5.38 9.24
CA SER A 85 13.14 -5.32 7.78
C SER A 85 14.45 -4.95 7.11
N ARG A 86 15.24 -4.04 7.70
CA ARG A 86 16.57 -3.66 7.19
C ARG A 86 17.57 -4.81 7.23
N ARG A 87 17.55 -5.62 8.30
CA ARG A 87 18.42 -6.82 8.39
C ARG A 87 18.00 -7.88 7.37
N GLU A 88 16.70 -8.04 7.16
CA GLU A 88 16.13 -9.01 6.22
C GLU A 88 15.97 -8.47 4.79
N ALA A 89 16.54 -7.30 4.47
CA ALA A 89 16.39 -6.65 3.17
C ALA A 89 16.92 -7.52 2.01
N SER A 90 17.98 -8.30 2.24
CA SER A 90 18.50 -9.28 1.27
C SER A 90 17.91 -10.70 1.44
N GLY A 91 17.00 -10.90 2.39
CA GLY A 91 16.39 -12.17 2.77
C GLY A 91 14.86 -12.14 2.65
N GLU A 92 14.16 -12.24 3.78
CA GLU A 92 12.69 -12.35 3.79
C GLU A 92 11.96 -11.05 3.41
N CYS A 93 12.53 -9.87 3.71
CA CYS A 93 11.86 -8.59 3.53
C CYS A 93 12.36 -7.81 2.29
N ARG A 94 12.48 -8.49 1.16
CA ARG A 94 12.95 -7.90 -0.11
C ARG A 94 11.91 -6.95 -0.76
N PRO A 95 12.35 -5.93 -1.53
CA PRO A 95 11.46 -5.05 -2.29
C PRO A 95 10.68 -5.74 -3.40
N GLU A 96 11.30 -6.71 -4.08
CA GLU A 96 10.67 -7.56 -5.07
C GLU A 96 10.60 -8.99 -4.53
N GLN A 97 9.39 -9.44 -4.20
CA GLN A 97 9.17 -10.77 -3.63
C GLN A 97 7.72 -11.23 -3.81
N ASN A 98 7.49 -12.53 -3.61
CA ASN A 98 6.14 -13.09 -3.61
C ASN A 98 5.56 -13.03 -2.19
N LEU A 99 4.63 -12.09 -1.95
CA LEU A 99 3.97 -11.93 -0.65
C LEU A 99 3.17 -13.16 -0.21
N LEU A 100 2.63 -13.96 -1.14
CA LEU A 100 1.86 -15.17 -0.81
C LEU A 100 2.68 -16.21 -0.02
N PHE A 101 3.99 -16.24 -0.23
CA PHE A 101 4.92 -17.19 0.42
C PHE A 101 6.01 -16.47 1.22
N SER A 102 5.77 -15.21 1.61
CA SER A 102 6.74 -14.42 2.36
C SER A 102 6.65 -14.76 3.85
N ASP A 103 7.81 -15.02 4.45
CA ASP A 103 7.99 -15.14 5.90
C ASP A 103 8.35 -13.78 6.56
N CYS A 104 8.34 -12.67 5.80
CA CYS A 104 8.55 -11.34 6.36
C CYS A 104 7.39 -10.97 7.28
N ARG A 105 7.69 -10.57 8.52
CA ARG A 105 6.67 -10.16 9.52
C ARG A 105 5.80 -8.97 9.10
N LEU A 106 6.24 -8.20 8.11
CA LEU A 106 5.50 -7.07 7.54
C LEU A 106 4.64 -7.44 6.32
N ALA A 107 4.78 -8.67 5.80
CA ALA A 107 4.01 -9.11 4.65
C ALA A 107 2.57 -9.47 5.05
N VAL A 108 1.59 -8.91 4.33
CA VAL A 108 0.21 -9.39 4.37
C VAL A 108 0.12 -10.58 3.41
N ASN A 109 0.22 -11.80 3.97
CA ASN A 109 0.36 -13.07 3.22
C ASN A 109 -0.90 -13.96 3.24
N ASP A 110 -2.02 -13.44 3.73
CA ASP A 110 -3.29 -14.13 3.92
C ASP A 110 -4.41 -13.63 2.99
N LEU A 111 -4.07 -12.89 1.92
CA LEU A 111 -5.03 -12.54 0.88
C LEU A 111 -5.32 -13.75 -0.02
N PRO A 112 -6.47 -13.79 -0.70
CA PRO A 112 -6.71 -14.77 -1.73
C PRO A 112 -5.65 -14.72 -2.85
N ASN A 113 -5.20 -15.89 -3.32
CA ASN A 113 -4.09 -16.02 -4.28
C ASN A 113 -4.19 -15.08 -5.49
N HIS A 114 -5.40 -14.92 -6.04
CA HIS A 114 -5.64 -14.12 -7.24
C HIS A 114 -5.45 -12.61 -7.02
N VAL A 115 -5.38 -12.13 -5.78
CA VAL A 115 -5.11 -10.72 -5.41
C VAL A 115 -3.63 -10.38 -5.59
N TYR A 116 -2.73 -11.35 -5.33
CA TYR A 116 -1.28 -11.16 -5.51
C TYR A 116 -0.84 -11.13 -6.97
N ASP A 117 -1.62 -11.74 -7.87
CA ASP A 117 -1.33 -11.78 -9.31
C ASP A 117 -1.84 -10.54 -10.06
N VAL A 118 -2.59 -9.65 -9.41
CA VAL A 118 -3.12 -8.43 -10.03
C VAL A 118 -2.01 -7.39 -10.19
N ALA A 119 -1.90 -6.84 -11.39
CA ALA A 119 -1.02 -5.72 -11.69
C ALA A 119 -1.65 -4.39 -11.26
N TRP A 120 -1.75 -4.14 -9.96
CA TRP A 120 -2.41 -2.96 -9.38
C TRP A 120 -1.89 -1.65 -10.00
N ASP A 121 -2.80 -0.76 -10.39
CA ASP A 121 -2.47 0.56 -10.93
C ASP A 121 -2.50 1.61 -9.82
N VAL A 122 -3.43 1.46 -8.87
CA VAL A 122 -3.56 2.33 -7.71
C VAL A 122 -3.70 1.47 -6.45
N ILE A 123 -2.95 1.82 -5.42
CA ILE A 123 -3.07 1.24 -4.08
C ILE A 123 -3.34 2.37 -3.10
N LEU A 124 -4.45 2.31 -2.36
CA LEU A 124 -4.77 3.24 -1.29
C LEU A 124 -4.59 2.56 0.07
N VAL A 125 -3.79 3.16 0.94
CA VAL A 125 -3.56 2.70 2.31
C VAL A 125 -4.29 3.64 3.28
N ASP A 126 -5.46 3.21 3.74
CA ASP A 126 -6.36 3.91 4.68
C ASP A 126 -6.69 3.05 5.92
N GLY A 127 -6.06 1.88 6.05
CA GLY A 127 -6.18 0.97 7.18
C GLY A 127 -4.96 0.05 7.28
N PRO A 128 -4.78 -0.66 8.39
CA PRO A 128 -5.59 -0.71 9.62
C PRO A 128 -5.57 0.62 10.43
N ARG A 129 -6.47 0.74 11.42
CA ARG A 129 -6.76 2.02 12.11
C ARG A 129 -5.59 2.59 12.92
N GLY A 130 -4.86 1.74 13.65
CA GLY A 130 -3.66 2.12 14.40
C GLY A 130 -3.87 3.09 15.58
N TYR A 131 -5.07 3.19 16.17
CA TYR A 131 -5.38 4.22 17.18
C TYR A 131 -4.69 4.05 18.55
N CYS A 132 -4.08 2.90 18.84
CA CYS A 132 -3.34 2.69 20.07
C CYS A 132 -2.12 1.79 19.86
N ALA A 133 -1.21 1.79 20.83
CA ALA A 133 0.07 1.09 20.76
C ALA A 133 -0.07 -0.42 20.47
N SER A 134 -1.10 -1.08 21.02
CA SER A 134 -1.35 -2.50 20.83
C SER A 134 -2.21 -2.85 19.60
N ALA A 135 -2.77 -1.84 18.92
CA ALA A 135 -3.55 -2.03 17.72
C ALA A 135 -2.64 -2.29 16.50
N PRO A 136 -3.16 -2.95 15.45
CA PRO A 136 -2.45 -3.01 14.20
C PRO A 136 -2.37 -1.61 13.57
N GLY A 137 -1.16 -1.22 13.17
CA GLY A 137 -0.92 0.01 12.42
C GLY A 137 -0.60 -0.27 10.95
N ARG A 138 -0.45 0.79 10.15
CA ARG A 138 -0.31 0.68 8.68
C ARG A 138 1.03 0.15 8.18
N MET A 139 1.96 -0.24 9.06
CA MET A 139 3.30 -0.72 8.68
C MET A 139 3.26 -1.87 7.66
N ALA A 140 2.49 -2.94 7.96
CA ALA A 140 2.37 -4.09 7.09
C ALA A 140 1.65 -3.77 5.76
N ALA A 141 0.65 -2.89 5.80
CA ALA A 141 -0.07 -2.44 4.61
C ALA A 141 0.83 -1.59 3.69
N ILE A 142 1.63 -0.68 4.25
CA ILE A 142 2.58 0.15 3.49
C ILE A 142 3.69 -0.73 2.88
N PHE A 143 4.25 -1.65 3.65
CA PHE A 143 5.24 -2.61 3.15
C PHE A 143 4.67 -3.46 2.00
N SER A 144 3.47 -4.02 2.18
CA SER A 144 2.82 -4.85 1.16
C SER A 144 2.48 -4.05 -0.09
N ALA A 145 2.01 -2.80 0.05
CA ALA A 145 1.80 -1.89 -1.07
C ALA A 145 3.10 -1.61 -1.84
N ALA A 146 4.20 -1.39 -1.12
CA ALA A 146 5.52 -1.16 -1.71
C ALA A 146 6.03 -2.37 -2.51
N VAL A 147 5.81 -3.59 -2.00
CA VAL A 147 6.21 -4.84 -2.67
C VAL A 147 5.30 -5.13 -3.86
N LEU A 148 3.98 -4.99 -3.74
CA LEU A 148 3.03 -5.20 -4.84
C LEU A 148 3.32 -4.24 -6.01
N ALA A 149 3.59 -2.98 -5.69
CA ALA A 149 3.91 -1.97 -6.70
C ALA A 149 5.18 -2.31 -7.50
N ARG A 150 6.22 -2.83 -6.83
CA ARG A 150 7.50 -3.21 -7.48
C ARG A 150 7.45 -4.57 -8.16
N SER A 151 6.69 -5.51 -7.61
CA SER A 151 6.55 -6.89 -8.12
C SER A 151 5.55 -7.00 -9.30
N LYS A 152 5.02 -5.87 -9.79
CA LYS A 152 4.06 -5.81 -10.91
C LYS A 152 4.59 -6.53 -12.15
N ARG A 153 3.88 -7.59 -12.56
CA ARG A 153 4.24 -8.39 -13.75
C ARG A 153 3.98 -7.59 -15.03
N GLY A 154 4.82 -7.78 -16.06
CA GLY A 154 4.65 -7.13 -17.39
C GLY A 154 5.92 -6.56 -18.06
N GLY A 155 7.13 -6.97 -17.64
CA GLY A 155 8.39 -6.51 -18.23
C GLY A 155 8.65 -5.00 -18.04
N ALA A 156 9.50 -4.40 -18.86
CA ALA A 156 9.85 -2.97 -18.83
C ALA A 156 8.72 -2.03 -19.32
N GLY A 157 7.59 -2.60 -19.79
CA GLY A 157 6.39 -1.86 -20.20
C GLY A 157 5.24 -1.90 -19.18
N ALA A 158 5.42 -2.56 -18.03
CA ALA A 158 4.48 -2.45 -16.92
C ALA A 158 4.53 -1.02 -16.37
N GLY A 159 3.42 -0.28 -16.51
CA GLY A 159 3.32 1.09 -16.02
C GLY A 159 3.49 1.20 -14.50
N GLU A 160 3.78 2.41 -14.05
CA GLU A 160 3.96 2.76 -12.64
C GLU A 160 2.71 2.43 -11.80
N THR A 161 2.90 2.28 -10.49
CA THR A 161 1.81 2.11 -9.53
C THR A 161 1.71 3.37 -8.67
N HIS A 162 0.52 3.95 -8.59
CA HIS A 162 0.25 5.07 -7.70
C HIS A 162 -0.07 4.52 -6.30
N VAL A 163 0.71 4.89 -5.29
CA VAL A 163 0.44 4.52 -3.90
C VAL A 163 0.04 5.75 -3.11
N LEU A 164 -1.16 5.73 -2.53
CA LEU A 164 -1.73 6.80 -1.71
C LEU A 164 -1.73 6.34 -0.26
N VAL A 165 -1.15 7.11 0.65
CA VAL A 165 -1.07 6.77 2.08
C VAL A 165 -1.74 7.87 2.90
N HIS A 166 -2.81 7.52 3.59
CA HIS A 166 -3.57 8.44 4.44
C HIS A 166 -2.98 8.52 5.85
N GLU A 167 -3.20 9.65 6.53
CA GLU A 167 -2.59 10.03 7.81
C GLU A 167 -1.06 9.95 7.78
N ILE A 168 -0.46 10.41 6.68
CA ILE A 168 1.00 10.36 6.44
C ILE A 168 1.83 11.13 7.46
N GLU A 169 1.21 11.97 8.30
CA GLU A 169 1.88 12.68 9.39
C GLU A 169 2.02 11.85 10.67
N ARG A 170 1.27 10.75 10.82
CA ARG A 170 1.46 9.82 11.93
C ARG A 170 2.81 9.12 11.78
N GLU A 171 3.43 8.83 12.93
CA GLU A 171 4.81 8.37 12.97
C GLU A 171 5.04 7.07 12.19
N ALA A 172 4.18 6.06 12.38
CA ALA A 172 4.29 4.78 11.70
C ALA A 172 4.16 4.93 10.17
N GLU A 173 3.18 5.69 9.71
CA GLU A 173 2.93 5.96 8.29
C GLU A 173 4.09 6.72 7.67
N ARG A 174 4.51 7.83 8.29
CA ARG A 174 5.62 8.65 7.79
C ARG A 174 6.89 7.83 7.63
N VAL A 175 7.30 7.12 8.69
CA VAL A 175 8.58 6.40 8.71
C VAL A 175 8.53 5.18 7.78
N CYS A 176 7.42 4.43 7.74
CA CYS A 176 7.29 3.30 6.82
C CYS A 176 7.19 3.74 5.36
N SER A 177 6.52 4.87 5.07
CA SER A 177 6.47 5.40 3.71
C SER A 177 7.84 5.87 3.23
N ASP A 178 8.59 6.58 4.08
CA ASP A 178 9.97 6.97 3.76
C ASP A 178 10.88 5.74 3.56
N GLU A 179 10.71 4.67 4.35
CA GLU A 179 11.51 3.44 4.26
C GLU A 179 11.17 2.55 3.06
N PHE A 180 9.88 2.36 2.75
CA PHE A 180 9.43 1.35 1.78
C PHE A 180 8.92 1.95 0.47
N LEU A 181 8.30 3.12 0.49
CA LEU A 181 7.85 3.82 -0.72
C LEU A 181 8.90 4.80 -1.24
N CYS A 182 9.84 5.19 -0.38
CA CYS A 182 10.96 6.06 -0.66
C CYS A 182 10.54 7.51 -0.88
N ARG A 183 11.19 8.40 -0.15
CA ARG A 183 10.85 9.83 -0.16
C ARG A 183 11.04 10.46 -1.53
N GLU A 184 11.99 9.97 -2.32
CA GLU A 184 12.23 10.39 -3.70
C GLU A 184 11.06 10.09 -4.65
N ASN A 185 10.18 9.15 -4.31
CA ASN A 185 9.00 8.80 -5.11
C ASN A 185 7.75 9.58 -4.69
N LEU A 186 7.82 10.44 -3.67
CA LEU A 186 6.70 11.29 -3.24
C LEU A 186 6.47 12.39 -4.28
N VAL A 187 5.32 12.33 -4.96
CA VAL A 187 4.94 13.29 -6.02
C VAL A 187 4.25 14.51 -5.42
N GLU A 188 3.29 14.29 -4.54
CA GLU A 188 2.58 15.37 -3.84
C GLU A 188 2.06 14.92 -2.48
N LYS A 189 1.82 15.88 -1.60
CA LYS A 189 1.15 15.70 -0.32
C LYS A 189 0.03 16.73 -0.23
N VAL A 190 -1.19 16.25 -0.02
CA VAL A 190 -2.37 17.09 0.23
C VAL A 190 -2.85 16.80 1.64
N GLU A 191 -2.72 17.78 2.52
CA GLU A 191 -3.03 17.62 3.95
C GLU A 191 -2.36 16.37 4.53
N ASN A 192 -3.11 15.35 4.95
CA ASN A 192 -2.57 14.13 5.54
C ASN A 192 -2.50 12.96 4.54
N LEU A 193 -2.67 13.21 3.25
CA LEU A 193 -2.58 12.20 2.20
C LEU A 193 -1.29 12.38 1.37
N GLY A 194 -0.40 11.39 1.43
CA GLY A 194 0.79 11.33 0.58
C GLY A 194 0.53 10.54 -0.70
N HIS A 195 0.96 11.05 -1.86
CA HIS A 195 0.88 10.37 -3.15
C HIS A 195 2.27 10.04 -3.68
N PHE A 196 2.57 8.75 -3.77
CA PHE A 196 3.79 8.20 -4.32
C PHE A 196 3.55 7.57 -5.70
N VAL A 197 4.55 7.61 -6.57
CA VAL A 197 4.53 6.89 -7.85
C VAL A 197 5.71 5.95 -7.87
N ILE A 198 5.41 4.65 -7.89
CA ILE A 198 6.40 3.58 -7.74
C ILE A 198 6.58 2.86 -9.07
N GLY A 199 7.79 2.98 -9.63
CA GLY A 199 8.24 2.19 -10.77
C GLY A 199 8.90 0.88 -10.33
N LYS A 200 9.35 0.08 -11.31
CA LYS A 200 10.24 -1.06 -11.04
C LYS A 200 11.60 -0.58 -10.58
N LEU A 201 12.28 -1.36 -9.75
CA LEU A 201 13.70 -1.11 -9.51
C LEU A 201 14.44 -1.30 -10.84
N ASN A 202 15.24 -0.31 -11.22
CA ASN A 202 16.08 -0.42 -12.41
C ASN A 202 17.08 -1.57 -12.19
N SER A 203 16.99 -2.63 -13.01
CA SER A 203 17.84 -3.82 -12.93
C SER A 203 19.34 -3.57 -13.25
N GLY A 204 19.76 -2.31 -13.33
CA GLY A 204 21.10 -1.87 -13.74
C GLY A 204 21.96 -1.22 -12.65
N GLY A 205 21.48 -1.10 -11.41
CA GLY A 205 22.26 -0.62 -10.27
C GLY A 205 22.16 -1.62 -9.13
N GLY A 206 23.29 -2.08 -8.62
CA GLY A 206 23.36 -3.06 -7.52
C GLY A 206 22.88 -2.48 -6.20
N ASP A 207 21.57 -2.24 -6.07
CA ASP A 207 20.95 -1.68 -4.88
C ASP A 207 20.54 -2.79 -3.91
N GLY A 208 21.49 -3.67 -3.57
CA GLY A 208 21.55 -4.54 -2.37
C GLY A 208 20.33 -5.34 -1.87
N GLY A 209 19.19 -5.34 -2.56
CA GLY A 209 17.89 -5.71 -1.96
C GLY A 209 17.25 -4.60 -1.11
N HIS A 210 17.59 -3.33 -1.31
CA HIS A 210 17.00 -2.21 -0.56
C HIS A 210 15.85 -1.53 -1.32
N PHE A 211 14.88 -0.98 -0.59
CA PHE A 211 13.71 -0.33 -1.18
C PHE A 211 14.04 1.00 -1.87
N CYS A 212 14.94 1.77 -1.25
CA CYS A 212 15.27 3.14 -1.62
C CYS A 212 16.75 3.25 -1.92
N SER A 213 17.09 4.06 -2.90
CA SER A 213 18.48 4.22 -3.28
C SER A 213 19.22 5.05 -2.24
N SER A 214 20.50 4.74 -2.01
CA SER A 214 21.34 5.45 -1.04
C SER A 214 21.71 6.89 -1.46
N VAL A 215 20.88 7.56 -2.25
CA VAL A 215 21.13 8.92 -2.70
C VAL A 215 20.78 9.86 -1.54
N SER A 216 21.81 10.36 -0.87
CA SER A 216 21.67 11.38 0.17
C SER A 216 20.80 12.54 -0.35
N PRO A 217 19.89 13.10 0.47
CA PRO A 217 19.09 14.23 0.06
C PRO A 217 20.03 15.38 -0.32
N LYS A 218 19.87 15.91 -1.55
CA LYS A 218 20.53 17.17 -1.92
C LYS A 218 20.00 18.23 -0.96
N SER A 219 20.87 18.72 -0.10
CA SER A 219 20.63 19.90 0.71
C SER A 219 20.29 21.07 -0.20
N THR A 220 19.03 21.48 -0.23
CA THR A 220 18.62 22.84 -0.63
C THR A 220 18.78 23.78 0.56
#